data_AF-A0A1E8PS65-F1
#
_entry.id   AF-A0A1E8PS65-F1
#
_cell.length_a   1.000
_cell.length_b   1.000
_cell.length_c   1.000
_cell.angle_alpha   90.00
_cell.angle_beta   90.00
_cell.angle_gamma   90.00
#
_symmetry.space_group_name_H-M   'P 1'
#
loop_
_entity.id
_entity.type
_entity.pdbx_description
1 polymer ?
#
loop_
_entity_poly.entity_id
_entity_poly.type
_entity_poly.pdbx_seq_one_letter_code
_entity_poly.pdbx_strand_id
1 'polypeptide(L)'
;MDKMMLAALVWWACLAAQAAPLRLQASKDPVAPGGSVTASAQGALIRYRGWLLAVDIAAPAARPDVLLRSADGRQAPQLQIGATERALPAWSAIELVKGRTHLRITALPGPDEVPALLLDFGDADYRIVIPAAAIARPAYRLLAQRFPGADLALLLQDGRRVMLPLGNPRAQVFGAQQGVPYRFSKIKR
;
A
#
# COMPACT_ATOMS: atom_id res chain seq x y z
N MET A 1 -51.01 21.95 -21.45
CA MET A 1 -51.64 20.81 -20.76
C MET A 1 -50.78 19.56 -20.95
N ASP A 2 -49.63 19.31 -20.32
CA ASP A 2 -48.60 20.04 -19.56
C ASP A 2 -47.49 18.97 -19.47
N LYS A 3 -46.33 19.08 -20.14
CA LYS A 3 -45.12 19.83 -19.74
C LYS A 3 -45.01 19.99 -18.22
N MET A 4 -44.06 19.26 -17.61
CA MET A 4 -43.61 19.30 -16.20
C MET A 4 -44.03 18.08 -15.37
N MET A 5 -43.16 17.07 -15.35
CA MET A 5 -42.94 16.00 -14.36
C MET A 5 -42.38 14.82 -15.17
N LEU A 6 -41.14 14.35 -15.06
CA LEU A 6 -40.25 14.22 -13.94
C LEU A 6 -38.80 14.48 -14.41
N ALA A 7 -38.26 15.65 -14.09
CA ALA A 7 -36.82 15.90 -14.11
C ALA A 7 -36.38 16.01 -12.66
N ALA A 8 -35.89 14.92 -12.06
CA ALA A 8 -35.04 14.90 -10.86
C ALA A 8 -34.88 13.46 -10.32
N LEU A 9 -34.22 12.58 -11.08
CA LEU A 9 -33.57 11.41 -10.47
C LEU A 9 -32.10 11.78 -10.22
N VAL A 10 -31.97 12.54 -9.13
CA VAL A 10 -30.87 12.62 -8.18
C VAL A 10 -29.58 11.94 -8.65
N TRP A 11 -28.74 12.76 -9.26
CA TRP A 11 -27.33 12.56 -9.48
C TRP A 11 -26.64 12.45 -8.12
N TRP A 12 -26.42 11.23 -7.62
CA TRP A 12 -25.48 10.99 -6.52
C TRP A 12 -24.06 11.16 -7.04
N ALA A 13 -23.64 12.42 -7.14
CA ALA A 13 -22.23 12.74 -7.19
C ALA A 13 -21.68 12.46 -5.79
N CYS A 14 -21.04 11.30 -5.61
CA CYS A 14 -20.11 11.09 -4.51
C CYS A 14 -18.98 12.13 -4.67
N LEU A 15 -19.20 13.32 -4.14
CA LEU A 15 -18.15 14.26 -3.78
C LEU A 15 -17.37 13.58 -2.65
N ALA A 16 -16.43 12.71 -3.02
CA ALA A 16 -15.32 12.39 -2.15
C ALA A 16 -14.60 13.73 -1.91
N ALA A 17 -14.90 14.37 -0.78
CA ALA A 17 -14.13 15.49 -0.29
C ALA A 17 -12.69 14.99 -0.17
N GLN A 18 -11.86 15.28 -1.17
CA GLN A 18 -10.43 15.01 -1.10
C GLN A 18 -9.89 15.94 0.00
N ALA A 19 -9.78 15.40 1.20
CA ALA A 19 -9.07 16.07 2.28
C ALA A 19 -7.67 16.43 1.76
N ALA A 20 -7.23 17.65 2.05
CA ALA A 20 -5.90 18.09 1.67
C ALA A 20 -4.84 17.08 2.14
N PRO A 21 -3.79 16.82 1.34
CA PRO A 21 -2.81 15.80 1.68
C PRO A 21 -2.13 16.13 3.01
N LEU A 22 -1.96 15.12 3.86
CA LEU A 22 -1.30 15.27 5.15
C LEU A 22 0.21 15.43 4.91
N ARG A 23 0.77 16.55 5.38
CA ARG A 23 2.20 16.84 5.20
C ARG A 23 3.03 16.39 6.40
N LEU A 24 4.09 15.65 6.12
CA LEU A 24 5.12 15.25 7.07
C LEU A 24 6.40 16.05 6.84
N GLN A 25 7.19 16.19 7.91
CA GLN A 25 8.50 16.81 7.84
C GLN A 25 9.46 15.95 7.03
N ALA A 26 10.20 16.56 6.11
CA ALA A 26 11.24 15.88 5.35
C ALA A 26 12.40 15.45 6.26
N SER A 27 13.00 14.29 5.98
CA SER A 27 14.29 13.95 6.61
C SER A 27 15.38 14.83 6.01
N LYS A 28 16.39 15.15 6.83
CA LYS A 28 17.63 15.80 6.39
C LYS A 28 18.66 14.80 5.84
N ASP A 29 18.41 13.50 6.00
CA ASP A 29 19.34 12.47 5.56
C ASP A 29 19.40 12.36 4.03
N PRO A 30 20.57 12.00 3.48
CA PRO A 30 20.70 11.68 2.06
C PRO A 30 19.70 10.60 1.63
N VAL A 31 18.95 10.90 0.58
CA VAL A 31 17.94 9.99 0.04
C VAL A 31 18.59 9.01 -0.94
N ALA A 32 18.58 7.72 -0.58
CA ALA A 32 19.07 6.67 -1.47
C ALA A 32 18.26 6.60 -2.78
N PRO A 33 18.90 6.31 -3.93
CA PRO A 33 18.18 6.11 -5.19
C PRO A 33 17.34 4.82 -5.11
N GLY A 34 16.04 4.93 -5.39
CA GLY A 34 15.10 3.82 -5.38
C GLY A 34 14.51 3.50 -4.01
N GLY A 35 14.19 2.23 -3.79
CA GLY A 35 13.65 1.72 -2.55
C GLY A 35 14.08 0.31 -2.21
N SER A 36 13.69 -0.11 -1.02
CA SER A 36 13.90 -1.46 -0.55
C SER A 36 12.75 -1.93 0.32
N VAL A 37 12.42 -3.22 0.22
CA VAL A 37 11.58 -3.88 1.20
C VAL A 37 12.39 -4.94 1.93
N THR A 38 12.42 -4.84 3.25
CA THR A 38 13.04 -5.84 4.12
C THR A 38 11.95 -6.60 4.85
N ALA A 39 11.78 -7.86 4.49
CA ALA A 39 10.87 -8.77 5.19
C ALA A 39 11.42 -9.13 6.58
N SER A 40 10.51 -9.25 7.54
CA SER A 40 10.76 -9.74 8.90
C SER A 40 9.76 -10.84 9.25
N ALA A 41 9.90 -11.45 10.44
CA ALA A 41 9.05 -12.56 10.85
C ALA A 41 7.55 -12.20 10.93
N GLN A 42 7.21 -10.98 11.37
CA GLN A 42 5.82 -10.57 11.59
C GLN A 42 5.44 -9.30 10.83
N GLY A 43 6.15 -8.95 9.76
CA GLY A 43 5.92 -7.70 9.04
C GLY A 43 7.00 -7.40 8.01
N ALA A 44 7.01 -6.17 7.49
CA ALA A 44 8.09 -5.69 6.62
C ALA A 44 8.39 -4.21 6.85
N LEU A 45 9.62 -3.82 6.52
CA LEU A 45 10.04 -2.43 6.44
C LEU A 45 10.19 -2.01 4.99
N ILE A 46 9.54 -0.91 4.62
CA ILE A 46 9.64 -0.32 3.29
C ILE A 46 10.39 1.00 3.42
N ARG A 47 11.48 1.14 2.68
CA ARG A 47 12.22 2.39 2.53
C ARG A 47 12.10 2.88 1.11
N TYR A 48 11.65 4.10 0.91
CA TYR A 48 11.55 4.68 -0.43
C TYR A 48 11.69 6.19 -0.37
N ARG A 49 12.67 6.75 -1.07
CA ARG A 49 12.89 8.21 -1.19
C ARG A 49 12.72 9.02 0.13
N GLY A 50 13.27 8.52 1.24
CA GLY A 50 13.18 9.17 2.55
C GLY A 50 11.96 8.77 3.40
N TRP A 51 11.00 8.02 2.85
CA TRP A 51 9.98 7.32 3.61
C TRP A 51 10.54 6.11 4.34
N LEU A 52 10.11 5.92 5.57
CA LEU A 52 10.21 4.67 6.33
C LEU A 52 8.80 4.23 6.72
N LEU A 53 8.31 3.18 6.08
CA LEU A 53 7.01 2.57 6.40
C LEU A 53 7.25 1.25 7.11
N ALA A 54 6.53 1.01 8.19
CA ALA A 54 6.47 -0.28 8.86
C ALA A 54 5.13 -0.96 8.53
N VAL A 55 5.16 -2.23 8.20
CA VAL A 55 3.98 -3.05 7.91
C VAL A 55 3.84 -4.11 9.00
N ASP A 56 2.64 -4.22 9.55
CA ASP A 56 2.25 -5.10 10.65
C ASP A 56 3.14 -4.92 11.89
N ILE A 57 3.76 -5.98 12.43
CA ILE A 57 4.55 -5.95 13.67
C ILE A 57 6.04 -5.73 13.37
N ALA A 58 6.39 -5.18 12.21
CA ALA A 58 7.77 -4.84 11.91
C ALA A 58 8.27 -3.77 12.90
N ALA A 59 9.32 -4.10 13.66
CA ALA A 59 9.96 -3.18 14.60
C ALA A 59 11.19 -2.52 13.94
N PRO A 60 11.08 -1.29 13.43
CA PRO A 60 12.24 -0.57 12.92
C PRO A 60 13.10 -0.01 14.07
N ALA A 61 14.42 0.08 13.86
CA ALA A 61 15.32 0.76 14.78
C ALA A 61 15.06 2.27 14.89
N ALA A 62 14.48 2.87 13.84
CA ALA A 62 14.05 4.26 13.81
C ALA A 62 12.52 4.35 13.75
N ARG A 63 11.92 5.39 14.33
CA ARG A 63 10.46 5.58 14.28
C ARG A 63 9.98 5.64 12.82
N PRO A 64 8.98 4.84 12.41
CA PRO A 64 8.46 4.90 11.05
C PRO A 64 7.63 6.18 10.86
N ASP A 65 7.61 6.68 9.62
CA ASP A 65 6.74 7.78 9.20
C ASP A 65 5.27 7.35 9.23
N VAL A 66 5.03 6.10 8.82
CA VAL A 66 3.72 5.45 8.80
C VAL A 66 3.87 4.01 9.26
N LEU A 67 3.06 3.63 10.25
CA LEU A 67 2.83 2.22 10.59
C LEU A 67 1.52 1.78 9.95
N LEU A 68 1.58 0.72 9.16
CA LEU A 68 0.46 0.11 8.46
C LEU A 68 0.13 -1.21 9.12
N ARG A 69 -1.08 -1.35 9.67
CA ARG A 69 -1.58 -2.63 10.16
C ARG A 69 -2.55 -3.15 9.11
N SER A 70 -2.28 -4.34 8.59
CA SER A 70 -3.17 -5.00 7.65
C SER A 70 -4.52 -5.27 8.31
N ALA A 71 -5.56 -5.47 7.48
CA ALA A 71 -6.85 -5.91 7.99
C ALA A 71 -6.72 -7.26 8.72
N ASP A 72 -7.54 -7.44 9.76
CA ASP A 72 -7.68 -8.71 10.48
C ASP A 72 -9.18 -9.01 10.66
N GLY A 73 -9.64 -10.10 10.05
CA GLY A 73 -11.06 -10.47 10.01
C GLY A 73 -11.97 -9.34 9.52
N ARG A 74 -12.83 -8.82 10.41
CA ARG A 74 -13.81 -7.75 10.11
C ARG A 74 -13.26 -6.33 10.31
N GLN A 75 -12.00 -6.19 10.72
CA GLN A 75 -11.42 -4.88 10.98
C GLN A 75 -10.76 -4.32 9.72
N ALA A 76 -11.08 -3.07 9.40
CA ALA A 76 -10.39 -2.34 8.33
C ALA A 76 -8.90 -2.15 8.68
N PRO A 77 -8.02 -2.06 7.66
CA PRO A 77 -6.63 -1.69 7.88
C PRO A 77 -6.50 -0.42 8.72
N GLN A 78 -5.48 -0.37 9.58
CA GLN A 78 -5.18 0.80 10.40
C GLN A 78 -3.89 1.46 9.93
N LEU A 79 -3.85 2.79 9.97
CA LEU A 79 -2.67 3.58 9.72
C LEU A 79 -2.37 4.44 10.93
N GLN A 80 -1.13 4.40 11.39
CA GLN A 80 -0.65 5.30 12.41
C GLN A 80 0.40 6.23 11.82
N ILE A 81 0.17 7.54 11.98
CA ILE A 81 1.04 8.62 11.52
C ILE A 81 1.32 9.51 12.72
N GLY A 82 2.56 9.48 13.22
CA GLY A 82 2.89 10.14 14.48
C GLY A 82 2.14 9.49 15.66
N ALA A 83 1.26 10.25 16.31
CA ALA A 83 0.40 9.77 17.40
C ALA A 83 -1.04 9.47 16.94
N THR A 84 -1.37 9.78 15.69
CA THR A 84 -2.73 9.66 15.16
C THR A 84 -2.91 8.30 14.52
N GLU A 85 -3.91 7.55 14.97
CA GLU A 85 -4.37 6.30 14.35
C GLU A 85 -5.64 6.56 13.53
N ARG A 86 -5.75 5.92 12.36
CA ARG A 86 -6.88 6.05 11.45
C ARG A 86 -7.22 4.69 10.84
N ALA A 87 -8.48 4.31 10.93
CA ALA A 87 -9.02 3.22 10.12
C ALA A 87 -9.10 3.65 8.65
N LEU A 88 -8.82 2.72 7.74
CA LEU A 88 -8.93 2.93 6.30
C LEU A 88 -9.92 1.91 5.72
N PRO A 89 -11.23 2.20 5.74
CA PRO A 89 -12.25 1.35 5.15
C PRO A 89 -11.96 1.03 3.68
N ALA A 90 -12.48 -0.10 3.18
CA ALA A 90 -12.36 -0.44 1.76
C ALA A 90 -12.83 0.71 0.86
N TRP A 91 -12.12 0.92 -0.25
CA TRP A 91 -12.28 2.02 -1.21
C TRP A 91 -11.90 3.41 -0.72
N SER A 92 -11.47 3.57 0.53
CA SER A 92 -10.92 4.83 1.02
C SER A 92 -9.43 4.95 0.73
N ALA A 93 -8.95 6.18 0.66
CA ALA A 93 -7.55 6.49 0.49
C ALA A 93 -7.13 7.67 1.37
N ILE A 94 -5.85 7.70 1.72
CA ILE A 94 -5.19 8.84 2.33
C ILE A 94 -3.97 9.24 1.50
N GLU A 95 -3.76 10.53 1.36
CA GLU A 95 -2.60 11.09 0.67
C GLU A 95 -1.68 11.75 1.68
N LEU A 96 -0.40 11.36 1.59
CA LEU A 96 0.67 11.82 2.45
C LEU A 96 1.75 12.46 1.60
N VAL A 97 2.32 13.56 2.07
CA VAL A 97 3.42 14.26 1.39
C VAL A 97 4.57 14.44 2.35
N LYS A 98 5.78 14.03 1.95
CA LYS A 98 7.01 14.22 2.71
C LYS A 98 8.05 14.88 1.82
N GLY A 99 8.37 16.15 2.09
CA GLY A 99 9.21 16.96 1.21
C GLY A 99 8.61 17.06 -0.20
N ARG A 100 9.31 16.52 -1.20
CA ARG A 100 8.88 16.49 -2.61
C ARG A 100 8.23 15.17 -3.02
N THR A 101 8.06 14.23 -2.10
CA THR A 101 7.56 12.89 -2.39
C THR A 101 6.12 12.75 -1.92
N HIS A 102 5.32 12.04 -2.72
CA HIS A 102 3.92 11.75 -2.42
C HIS A 102 3.77 10.26 -2.17
N LEU A 103 2.85 9.92 -1.27
CA LEU A 103 2.44 8.56 -0.99
C LEU A 103 0.92 8.56 -0.83
N ARG A 104 0.22 7.89 -1.75
CA ARG A 104 -1.18 7.57 -1.62
C ARG A 104 -1.33 6.15 -1.11
N ILE A 105 -2.10 5.98 -0.04
CA ILE A 105 -2.40 4.68 0.54
C ILE A 105 -3.88 4.44 0.37
N THR A 106 -4.23 3.42 -0.41
CA THR A 106 -5.62 3.07 -0.72
C THR A 106 -5.94 1.70 -0.14
N ALA A 107 -7.07 1.56 0.56
CA ALA A 107 -7.61 0.26 0.91
C ALA A 107 -8.44 -0.26 -0.27
N LEU A 108 -8.00 -1.36 -0.87
CA LEU A 108 -8.71 -2.06 -1.95
C LEU A 108 -9.48 -3.26 -1.36
N PRO A 109 -10.57 -3.71 -1.99
CA PRO A 109 -11.12 -5.02 -1.66
C PRO A 109 -10.07 -6.09 -1.96
N GLY A 110 -9.83 -6.99 -1.02
CA GLY A 110 -8.97 -8.15 -1.23
C GLY A 110 -9.76 -9.43 -1.44
N PRO A 111 -9.09 -10.58 -1.50
CA PRO A 111 -9.75 -11.89 -1.49
C PRO A 111 -10.62 -12.07 -0.24
N ASP A 112 -11.75 -12.76 -0.41
CA ASP A 112 -12.67 -13.12 0.70
C ASP A 112 -13.12 -11.92 1.55
N GLU A 113 -13.32 -10.77 0.91
CA GLU A 113 -13.70 -9.49 1.54
C GLU A 113 -12.68 -8.93 2.56
N VAL A 114 -11.47 -9.49 2.63
CA VAL A 114 -10.40 -8.98 3.51
C VAL A 114 -9.62 -7.89 2.76
N PRO A 115 -9.65 -6.61 3.19
CA PRO A 115 -9.01 -5.53 2.43
C PRO A 115 -7.50 -5.69 2.23
N ALA A 116 -7.02 -5.31 1.05
CA ALA A 116 -5.61 -5.15 0.74
C ALA A 116 -5.23 -3.66 0.77
N LEU A 117 -3.97 -3.33 1.09
CA LEU A 117 -3.46 -1.97 0.94
C LEU A 117 -2.73 -1.81 -0.39
N LEU A 118 -2.95 -0.71 -1.09
CA LEU A 118 -2.15 -0.27 -2.22
C LEU A 118 -1.37 0.98 -1.81
N LEU A 119 -0.05 0.88 -1.85
CA LEU A 119 0.87 2.01 -1.70
C LEU A 119 1.25 2.51 -3.09
N ASP A 120 0.89 3.74 -3.42
CA ASP A 120 1.26 4.42 -4.66
C ASP A 120 2.19 5.60 -4.34
N PHE A 121 3.43 5.51 -4.83
CA PHE A 121 4.47 6.53 -4.59
C PHE A 121 4.48 7.65 -5.65
N GLY A 122 3.44 7.75 -6.49
CA GLY A 122 3.23 8.85 -7.45
C GLY A 122 4.12 8.80 -8.70
N ASP A 123 3.96 9.77 -9.61
CA ASP A 123 4.84 10.10 -10.76
C ASP A 123 5.54 8.92 -11.49
N ALA A 124 4.75 7.90 -11.86
CA ALA A 124 5.23 6.69 -12.53
C ALA A 124 6.38 5.98 -11.79
N ASP A 125 6.38 6.06 -10.45
CA ASP A 125 7.26 5.27 -9.60
C ASP A 125 6.61 3.91 -9.30
N TYR A 126 6.66 3.48 -8.03
CA TYR A 126 6.28 2.14 -7.61
C TYR A 126 4.87 2.10 -7.05
N ARG A 127 4.19 0.99 -7.32
CA ARG A 127 2.98 0.58 -6.63
C ARG A 127 3.18 -0.76 -5.95
N ILE A 128 2.99 -0.78 -4.64
CA ILE A 128 3.13 -2.00 -3.82
C ILE A 128 1.76 -2.36 -3.28
N VAL A 129 1.26 -3.54 -3.64
CA VAL A 129 0.07 -4.12 -3.01
C VAL A 129 0.46 -4.97 -1.80
N ILE A 130 -0.30 -4.86 -0.73
CA ILE A 130 -0.11 -5.60 0.52
C ILE A 130 -1.45 -6.28 0.84
N PRO A 131 -1.68 -7.50 0.34
CA PRO A 131 -2.84 -8.29 0.74
C PRO A 131 -2.77 -8.63 2.23
N ALA A 132 -3.87 -8.47 2.94
CA ALA A 132 -3.95 -8.90 4.33
C ALA A 132 -4.05 -10.43 4.45
N ALA A 133 -4.87 -11.05 3.60
CA ALA A 133 -5.01 -12.50 3.53
C ALA A 133 -3.81 -13.18 2.87
N ALA A 134 -3.52 -14.41 3.30
CA ALA A 134 -2.56 -15.28 2.63
C ALA A 134 -3.11 -15.68 1.25
N ILE A 135 -2.23 -15.69 0.24
CA ILE A 135 -2.59 -16.04 -1.13
C ILE A 135 -1.81 -17.31 -1.49
N ALA A 136 -2.50 -18.32 -2.02
CA ALA A 136 -1.85 -19.54 -2.45
C ALA A 136 -0.92 -19.27 -3.65
N ARG A 137 0.26 -19.91 -3.68
CA ARG A 137 1.27 -19.74 -4.74
C ARG A 137 0.71 -19.85 -6.17
N PRO A 138 -0.20 -20.80 -6.50
CA PRO A 138 -0.78 -20.87 -7.84
C PRO A 138 -1.51 -19.59 -8.27
N ALA A 139 -2.10 -18.86 -7.33
CA ALA A 139 -2.84 -17.63 -7.59
C ALA A 139 -1.93 -16.39 -7.80
N TYR A 140 -0.61 -16.51 -7.58
CA TYR A 140 0.32 -15.38 -7.74
C TYR A 140 0.31 -14.80 -9.16
N ARG A 141 0.11 -15.65 -10.17
CA ARG A 141 0.03 -15.23 -11.58
C ARG A 141 -1.16 -14.30 -11.87
N LEU A 142 -2.20 -14.36 -11.04
CA LEU A 142 -3.41 -13.55 -11.20
C LEU A 142 -3.34 -12.22 -10.43
N LEU A 143 -2.30 -12.00 -9.62
CA LEU A 143 -2.18 -10.77 -8.81
C LEU A 143 -2.11 -9.51 -9.67
N ALA A 144 -1.39 -9.56 -10.79
CA ALA A 144 -1.31 -8.43 -11.72
C ALA A 144 -2.67 -8.10 -12.36
N GLN A 145 -3.54 -9.09 -12.53
CA GLN A 145 -4.90 -8.90 -13.05
C GLN A 145 -5.82 -8.36 -11.95
N ARG A 146 -5.70 -8.87 -10.72
CA ARG A 146 -6.52 -8.45 -9.58
C ARG A 146 -6.18 -7.05 -9.09
N PHE A 147 -4.91 -6.68 -9.14
CA PHE A 147 -4.41 -5.38 -8.69
C PHE A 147 -3.71 -4.69 -9.87
N PRO A 148 -4.48 -4.18 -10.85
CA PRO A 148 -3.92 -3.62 -12.08
C PRO A 148 -2.99 -2.44 -11.76
N GLY A 149 -1.80 -2.49 -12.37
CA GLY A 149 -0.77 -1.48 -12.19
C GLY A 149 0.04 -1.59 -10.89
N ALA A 150 -0.16 -2.61 -10.05
CA ALA A 150 0.81 -2.91 -8.99
C ALA A 150 2.10 -3.51 -9.59
N ASP A 151 3.28 -3.04 -9.16
CA ASP A 151 4.56 -3.60 -9.61
C ASP A 151 5.10 -4.66 -8.65
N LEU A 152 4.71 -4.56 -7.38
CA LEU A 152 5.22 -5.39 -6.30
C LEU A 152 4.06 -5.86 -5.42
N ALA A 153 4.12 -7.09 -4.92
CA ALA A 153 3.21 -7.63 -3.93
C ALA A 153 3.96 -8.07 -2.67
N LEU A 154 3.58 -7.51 -1.52
CA LEU A 154 4.06 -7.92 -0.21
C LEU A 154 3.08 -8.94 0.40
N LEU A 155 3.31 -10.20 0.10
CA LEU A 155 2.42 -11.31 0.40
C LEU A 155 2.62 -11.84 1.81
N LEU A 156 1.54 -12.35 2.41
CA LEU A 156 1.60 -13.13 3.64
C LEU A 156 1.75 -14.61 3.30
N GLN A 157 2.86 -15.23 3.69
CA GLN A 157 3.14 -16.65 3.50
C GLN A 157 3.66 -17.23 4.83
N ASP A 158 2.99 -18.25 5.36
CA ASP A 158 3.38 -18.92 6.61
C ASP A 158 3.59 -17.93 7.78
N GLY A 159 2.69 -16.95 7.89
CA GLY A 159 2.75 -15.88 8.89
C GLY A 159 3.80 -14.80 8.64
N ARG A 160 4.56 -14.89 7.54
CA ARG A 160 5.67 -13.99 7.20
C ARG A 160 5.38 -13.15 5.97
N ARG A 161 5.96 -11.96 5.90
CA ARG A 161 5.90 -11.14 4.69
C ARG A 161 6.97 -11.57 3.70
N VAL A 162 6.59 -11.77 2.44
CA VAL A 162 7.50 -12.06 1.32
C VAL A 162 7.19 -11.13 0.16
N MET A 163 8.21 -10.75 -0.60
CA MET A 163 8.08 -9.83 -1.72
C MET A 163 8.03 -10.58 -3.05
N LEU A 164 7.05 -10.26 -3.89
CA LEU A 164 6.93 -10.79 -5.24
C LEU A 164 6.88 -9.63 -6.25
N PRO A 165 7.85 -9.54 -7.17
CA PRO A 165 7.73 -8.68 -8.35
C PRO A 165 6.59 -9.15 -9.26
N LEU A 166 5.69 -8.24 -9.61
CA LEU A 166 4.56 -8.49 -10.51
C LEU A 166 4.94 -8.18 -11.96
N GLY A 167 4.16 -8.69 -12.91
CA GLY A 167 4.36 -8.46 -14.35
C GLY A 167 5.46 -9.32 -15.00
N ASN A 168 6.24 -10.07 -14.24
CA ASN A 168 7.19 -11.06 -14.78
C ASN A 168 6.78 -12.49 -14.35
N PRO A 169 6.40 -13.38 -15.28
CA PRO A 169 5.98 -14.75 -14.95
C PRO A 169 7.10 -15.63 -14.38
N ARG A 170 8.36 -15.21 -14.49
CA ARG A 170 9.54 -15.87 -13.90
C ARG A 170 10.02 -15.18 -12.61
N ALA A 171 9.26 -14.22 -12.08
CA ALA A 171 9.63 -13.53 -10.85
C ALA A 171 9.80 -14.51 -9.69
N GLN A 172 10.91 -14.38 -8.99
CA GLN A 172 11.19 -15.15 -7.78
C GLN A 172 10.60 -14.43 -6.57
N VAL A 173 10.22 -15.21 -5.56
CA VAL A 173 9.77 -14.69 -4.27
C VAL A 173 11.00 -14.35 -3.42
N PHE A 174 11.08 -13.12 -2.93
CA PHE A 174 12.13 -12.62 -2.06
C PHE A 174 11.66 -12.55 -0.60
N GLY A 175 12.59 -12.59 0.34
CA GLY A 175 12.27 -12.56 1.78
C GLY A 175 12.09 -13.93 2.44
N ALA A 176 12.41 -15.03 1.73
CA ALA A 176 12.55 -16.35 2.35
C ALA A 176 13.65 -16.36 3.42
N GLN A 177 14.75 -15.64 3.16
CA GLN A 177 15.76 -15.31 4.15
C GLN A 177 15.43 -13.96 4.81
N GLN A 178 15.33 -13.96 6.14
CA GLN A 178 14.98 -12.77 6.90
C GLN A 178 16.08 -11.72 6.88
N GLY A 179 15.69 -10.44 6.93
CA GLY A 179 16.62 -9.32 7.02
C GLY A 179 17.34 -8.97 5.71
N VAL A 180 17.22 -9.77 4.66
CA VAL A 180 17.78 -9.46 3.34
C VAL A 180 16.83 -8.53 2.58
N PRO A 181 17.27 -7.30 2.22
CA PRO A 181 16.41 -6.36 1.51
C PRO A 181 16.25 -6.75 0.04
N TYR A 182 15.01 -6.79 -0.43
CA TYR A 182 14.72 -6.70 -1.86
C TYR A 182 14.84 -5.23 -2.28
N ARG A 183 15.71 -4.92 -3.23
CA ARG A 183 15.95 -3.55 -3.72
C ARG A 183 15.29 -3.35 -5.06
N PHE A 184 14.74 -2.16 -5.26
CA PHE A 184 14.02 -1.79 -6.47
C PHE A 184 14.33 -0.33 -6.85
N SER A 185 14.42 -0.04 -8.14
CA SER A 185 14.81 1.26 -8.71
C SER A 185 13.85 1.68 -9.80
N LYS A 186 13.49 2.97 -9.88
CA LYS A 186 12.43 3.53 -10.74
C LYS A 186 12.13 2.67 -11.99
N ILE A 187 10.93 2.07 -12.03
CA ILE A 187 10.45 1.37 -13.22
C ILE A 187 10.10 2.45 -14.25
N LYS A 188 10.65 2.34 -15.47
CA LYS A 188 10.09 3.08 -16.61
C LYS A 188 8.82 2.35 -17.01
N ARG A 189 7.66 2.92 -16.67
CA ARG A 189 6.36 2.48 -17.17
C ARG A 189 6.04 3.13 -18.50
#